data_AF-A0A2N9I5Z6-F1
#
_entry.id   AF-A0A2N9I5Z6-F1
#
_cell.length_a   1.000
_cell.length_b   1.000
_cell.length_c   1.000
_cell.angle_alpha   90.00
_cell.angle_beta   90.00
_cell.angle_gamma   90.00
#
_symmetry.space_group_name_H-M   'P 1'
#
loop_
_entity.id
_entity.type
_entity.pdbx_description
1 polymer ?
#
loop_
_entity_poly.entity_id
_entity_poly.type
_entity_poly.pdbx_seq_one_letter_code
_entity_poly.pdbx_strand_id
1 'polypeptide(L)'
;MEKYFGNAYRGDPGVPHSDPDRFVNIWIGSATFSVLTWINPYMWHLTNQFNWHDKAMLFEQYHWKKAMEKKQPYNFKWNEYMDKDHRDSYYHNWPIYFP
;
A
#
# COMPACT_ATOMS: atom_id res chain seq x y z
N MET A 1 33.09 2.62 -9.01
CA MET A 1 31.66 2.51 -9.36
C MET A 1 31.43 1.48 -10.47
N GLU A 2 32.17 1.52 -11.59
CA GLU A 2 31.99 0.56 -12.70
C GLU A 2 32.24 -0.92 -12.36
N LYS A 3 33.19 -1.24 -11.46
CA LYS A 3 33.52 -2.63 -11.12
C LYS A 3 32.48 -3.32 -10.23
N TYR A 4 31.73 -2.55 -9.44
CA TYR A 4 30.69 -3.07 -8.54
C TYR A 4 29.33 -3.21 -9.24
N PHE A 5 29.00 -2.30 -10.16
CA PHE A 5 27.74 -2.35 -10.91
C PHE A 5 27.87 -3.08 -12.26
N GLY A 6 29.07 -3.17 -12.83
CA GLY A 6 29.29 -3.79 -14.14
C GLY A 6 29.08 -5.30 -14.18
N ASN A 7 29.22 -6.01 -13.05
CA ASN A 7 28.95 -7.45 -12.98
C ASN A 7 27.50 -7.78 -12.61
N ALA A 8 26.84 -6.98 -11.76
CA ALA A 8 25.46 -7.22 -11.35
C ALA A 8 24.44 -7.04 -12.49
N TYR A 9 24.76 -6.19 -13.47
CA TYR A 9 23.89 -5.89 -14.62
C TYR A 9 24.26 -6.63 -15.90
N ARG A 10 25.24 -7.56 -15.85
CA ARG A 10 25.81 -8.21 -17.05
C ARG A 10 25.17 -9.53 -17.44
N GLY A 11 23.96 -9.83 -16.97
CA GLY A 11 23.34 -11.10 -17.32
C GLY A 11 23.78 -12.25 -16.43
N ASP A 12 24.00 -12.02 -15.12
CA ASP A 12 24.08 -13.15 -14.18
C ASP A 12 22.74 -13.91 -14.25
N PRO A 13 22.72 -15.19 -14.68
CA PRO A 13 21.49 -15.97 -14.79
C PRO A 13 20.79 -16.17 -13.43
N GLY A 14 21.45 -15.85 -12.31
CA GLY A 14 20.84 -15.77 -10.97
C GLY A 14 20.04 -14.49 -10.70
N VAL A 15 20.13 -13.47 -11.57
CA VAL A 15 19.40 -12.19 -11.44
C VAL A 15 18.23 -12.21 -12.43
N PRO A 16 16.97 -12.40 -11.97
CA PRO A 16 15.79 -12.71 -12.80
C PRO A 16 15.31 -11.58 -13.73
N HIS A 17 16.11 -10.52 -13.92
CA HIS A 17 15.79 -9.33 -14.69
C HIS A 17 16.77 -9.05 -15.84
N SER A 18 17.76 -9.92 -16.06
CA SER A 18 18.89 -9.64 -16.96
C SER A 18 18.77 -10.27 -18.35
N ASP A 19 17.70 -11.04 -18.62
CA ASP A 19 17.46 -11.64 -19.94
C ASP A 19 16.98 -10.58 -20.95
N PRO A 20 17.53 -10.54 -22.17
CA PRO A 20 17.09 -9.62 -23.23
C PRO A 20 15.60 -9.75 -23.56
N ASP A 21 15.04 -10.97 -23.53
CA ASP A 21 13.62 -11.21 -23.76
C ASP A 21 12.74 -10.63 -22.63
N ARG A 22 13.26 -10.61 -21.39
CA ARG A 22 12.59 -9.96 -20.26
C ARG A 22 12.68 -8.44 -20.35
N PHE A 23 13.75 -7.89 -20.91
CA PHE A 23 13.88 -6.45 -21.12
C PHE A 23 12.74 -5.89 -21.97
N VAL A 24 12.43 -6.52 -23.11
CA VAL A 24 11.31 -6.11 -23.96
C VAL A 24 9.97 -6.19 -23.23
N ASN A 25 9.73 -7.27 -22.47
CA ASN A 25 8.52 -7.41 -21.66
C ASN A 25 8.39 -6.32 -20.58
N ILE A 26 9.50 -5.90 -19.98
CA ILE A 26 9.52 -4.79 -19.00
C ILE A 26 9.14 -3.47 -19.68
N TRP A 27 9.66 -3.19 -20.88
CA TRP A 27 9.31 -1.99 -21.64
C TRP A 27 7.85 -1.97 -22.06
N ILE A 28 7.32 -3.09 -22.57
CA ILE A 28 5.91 -3.22 -22.95
C ILE A 28 5.03 -3.02 -21.72
N GLY A 29 5.38 -3.63 -20.58
CA GLY A 29 4.66 -3.45 -19.32
C GLY A 29 4.66 -1.99 -18.85
N SER A 30 5.82 -1.33 -18.90
CA SER A 30 5.98 0.07 -18.48
C SER A 30 5.24 1.03 -19.41
N ALA A 31 5.30 0.82 -20.73
CA ALA A 31 4.58 1.61 -21.73
C ALA A 31 3.06 1.43 -21.59
N THR A 32 2.61 0.19 -21.42
CA THR A 32 1.19 -0.13 -21.20
C THR A 32 0.67 0.53 -19.93
N PHE A 33 1.42 0.40 -18.82
CA PHE A 33 1.08 1.07 -17.56
C PHE A 33 1.00 2.59 -17.72
N SER A 34 1.95 3.20 -18.44
CA SER A 34 1.97 4.66 -18.68
C SER A 34 0.79 5.15 -19.51
N VAL A 35 0.37 4.41 -20.53
CA VAL A 35 -0.81 4.75 -21.33
C VAL A 35 -2.08 4.62 -20.49
N LEU A 36 -2.18 3.56 -19.68
CA LEU A 36 -3.33 3.35 -18.79
C LEU A 36 -3.44 4.44 -17.73
N THR A 37 -2.33 4.86 -17.11
CA THR A 37 -2.33 5.96 -16.12
C THR A 37 -2.57 7.32 -16.75
N TRP A 38 -2.19 7.53 -18.02
CA TRP A 38 -2.52 8.76 -18.74
C TRP A 38 -4.00 8.88 -19.07
N ILE A 39 -4.64 7.78 -19.48
CA ILE A 39 -6.08 7.74 -19.79
C ILE A 39 -6.91 7.76 -18.52
N ASN A 40 -6.47 7.06 -17.48
CA ASN A 40 -7.14 7.00 -16.19
C ASN A 40 -6.16 7.33 -15.04
N PRO A 41 -5.99 8.62 -14.71
CA PRO A 41 -5.09 9.03 -13.62
C PRO A 41 -5.57 8.55 -12.24
N TYR A 42 -6.81 8.07 -12.16
CA TYR A 42 -7.49 7.59 -10.96
C TYR A 42 -7.45 6.07 -10.83
N MET A 43 -6.56 5.37 -11.54
CA MET A 43 -6.37 3.92 -11.39
C MET A 43 -6.13 3.45 -9.96
N TRP A 44 -5.66 4.31 -9.05
CA TRP A 44 -5.54 4.01 -7.62
C TRP A 44 -6.88 3.72 -6.94
N HIS A 45 -8.01 4.17 -7.51
CA HIS A 45 -9.36 3.80 -7.06
C HIS A 45 -9.77 2.37 -7.47
N LEU A 46 -9.08 1.72 -8.40
CA LEU A 46 -9.38 0.34 -8.80
C LEU A 46 -9.05 -0.67 -7.69
N THR A 47 -8.34 -0.24 -6.65
CA THR A 47 -7.91 -1.07 -5.54
C THR A 47 -8.48 -0.49 -4.24
N ASN A 48 -9.52 -1.14 -3.70
CA ASN A 48 -9.91 -1.00 -2.30
C ASN A 48 -9.00 -1.83 -1.36
N GLN A 49 -7.94 -2.47 -1.89
CA GLN A 49 -7.01 -3.31 -1.12
C GLN A 49 -6.26 -2.51 -0.04
N PHE A 50 -6.12 -1.20 -0.21
CA PHE A 50 -5.45 -0.31 0.73
C PHE A 50 -6.45 0.59 1.46
N ASN A 51 -7.42 -0.03 2.15
CA ASN A 51 -8.25 0.66 3.11
C ASN A 51 -7.40 1.07 4.34
N TRP A 52 -7.10 2.36 4.47
CA TRP A 52 -6.35 2.89 5.61
C TRP A 52 -7.08 2.66 6.95
N HIS A 53 -8.41 2.73 6.95
CA HIS A 53 -9.20 2.50 8.14
C HIS A 53 -9.05 1.07 8.65
N ASP A 54 -9.14 0.07 7.76
CA ASP A 54 -8.98 -1.33 8.14
C ASP A 54 -7.61 -1.58 8.77
N LYS A 55 -6.57 -0.93 8.24
CA LYS A 55 -5.22 -1.00 8.81
C LYS A 55 -5.14 -0.37 10.19
N ALA A 56 -5.77 0.78 10.39
CA ALA A 56 -5.83 1.42 11.69
C ALA A 56 -6.58 0.57 12.72
N MET A 57 -7.69 -0.05 12.33
CA MET A 57 -8.46 -0.98 13.16
C MET A 57 -7.68 -2.25 13.50
N LEU A 58 -6.95 -2.84 12.54
CA LEU A 58 -6.08 -3.99 12.79
C LEU A 58 -4.94 -3.66 13.75
N PHE A 59 -4.34 -2.47 13.60
CA PHE A 59 -3.30 -1.99 14.50
C PHE A 59 -3.83 -1.82 15.93
N GLU A 60 -5.00 -1.21 16.09
CA GLU A 60 -5.64 -1.05 17.39
C GLU A 60 -6.03 -2.39 18.01
N GLN A 61 -6.61 -3.30 17.22
CA GLN A 61 -6.96 -4.66 17.65
C GLN A 61 -5.72 -5.43 18.12
N TYR A 62 -4.58 -5.30 17.44
CA TYR A 62 -3.34 -5.95 17.82
C TYR A 62 -2.85 -5.48 19.20
N HIS A 63 -2.88 -4.18 19.47
CA HIS A 63 -2.50 -3.64 20.77
C HIS A 63 -3.48 -4.01 21.87
N TRP A 64 -4.77 -4.04 21.56
CA TRP A 64 -5.79 -4.52 22.48
C TRP A 64 -5.55 -5.99 22.87
N LYS A 65 -5.28 -6.87 21.91
CA LYS A 65 -4.96 -8.29 22.18
C LYS A 65 -3.74 -8.43 23.09
N LYS A 66 -2.67 -7.68 22.84
CA LYS A 66 -1.48 -7.65 23.70
C LYS A 66 -1.77 -7.16 25.13
N ALA A 67 -2.65 -6.17 25.28
CA ALA A 67 -3.06 -5.70 26.60
C ALA A 67 -3.89 -6.74 27.35
N MET A 68 -4.78 -7.46 26.64
CA MET A 68 -5.55 -8.58 27.20
C MET A 68 -4.66 -9.72 27.68
N GLU A 69 -3.64 -10.11 26.89
CA GLU A 69 -2.65 -11.12 27.29
C GLU A 69 -1.93 -10.75 28.60
N LYS A 70 -1.68 -9.45 28.80
CA LYS A 70 -1.05 -8.90 30.01
C LYS A 70 -2.04 -8.57 31.13
N LYS A 71 -3.34 -8.82 30.95
CA LYS A 71 -4.42 -8.40 31.86
C LYS A 71 -4.40 -6.90 32.21
N GLN A 72 -3.99 -6.07 31.25
CA GLN A 72 -3.93 -4.62 31.40
C GLN A 72 -5.17 -3.97 30.77
N PRO A 73 -5.71 -2.89 31.37
CA PRO A 73 -6.76 -2.11 30.72
C PRO A 73 -6.21 -1.47 29.43
N TYR A 74 -7.03 -1.45 28.38
CA TYR A 74 -6.70 -0.84 27.11
C TYR A 74 -7.73 0.25 26.79
N ASN A 75 -7.24 1.46 26.49
CA ASN A 75 -8.09 2.55 26.03
C ASN A 75 -8.00 2.68 24.51
N PHE A 76 -9.14 2.69 23.84
CA PHE A 76 -9.24 2.81 22.38
C PHE A 76 -8.98 4.27 21.99
N LYS A 77 -7.98 4.49 21.14
CA LYS A 77 -7.52 5.80 20.72
C LYS A 77 -8.12 6.26 19.41
N TRP A 78 -8.73 5.34 18.64
CA TRP A 78 -9.37 5.69 17.37
C TRP A 78 -10.40 6.81 17.50
N ASN A 79 -11.15 6.87 18.60
CA ASN A 79 -12.14 7.93 18.78
C ASN A 79 -11.58 9.21 19.42
N GLU A 80 -10.30 9.21 19.82
CA GLU A 80 -9.64 10.32 20.52
C GLU A 80 -8.82 11.21 19.59
N TYR A 81 -8.36 10.71 18.43
CA TYR A 81 -7.52 11.51 17.53
C TYR A 81 -8.30 12.53 16.68
N MET A 82 -9.62 12.34 16.52
CA MET A 82 -10.49 13.24 15.77
C MET A 82 -11.38 14.05 16.71
N ASP A 83 -11.55 15.34 16.40
CA ASP A 83 -12.62 16.13 16.98
C ASP A 83 -13.99 15.58 16.57
N LYS A 84 -15.03 15.86 17.36
CA LYS A 84 -16.37 15.31 17.17
C LYS A 84 -16.91 15.60 15.77
N ASP A 85 -16.78 16.83 15.29
CA ASP A 85 -17.28 17.24 13.97
C ASP A 85 -16.53 16.54 12.82
N HIS A 86 -15.20 16.35 12.98
CA HIS A 86 -14.38 15.60 12.03
C HIS A 86 -14.77 14.11 12.00
N ARG A 87 -15.05 13.52 13.16
CA ARG A 87 -15.49 12.14 13.25
C ARG A 87 -16.86 11.93 12.62
N ASP A 88 -17.82 12.82 12.91
CA ASP A 88 -19.19 12.69 12.42
C ASP A 88 -19.23 12.87 10.89
N SER A 89 -18.46 13.81 10.34
CA SER A 89 -18.29 13.96 8.89
C SER A 89 -17.58 12.77 8.25
N TYR A 90 -16.56 12.20 8.90
CA TYR A 90 -15.85 11.02 8.43
C TYR A 90 -16.78 9.80 8.31
N TYR A 91 -17.64 9.56 9.31
CA TYR A 91 -18.63 8.48 9.25
C TYR A 91 -19.78 8.77 8.29
N HIS A 92 -20.19 10.03 8.11
CA HIS A 92 -21.19 10.41 7.11
C HIS A 92 -20.71 10.11 5.69
N ASN A 93 -19.45 10.44 5.39
CA ASN A 93 -18.83 10.21 4.08
C ASN A 93 -18.28 8.79 3.90
N TRP A 94 -18.49 7.91 4.88
CA TRP A 94 -17.98 6.54 4.87
C TRP A 94 -18.29 5.77 3.57
N PRO A 95 -19.52 5.78 3.03
CA PRO A 95 -19.85 5.05 1.80
C PRO A 95 -19.14 5.60 0.56
N ILE A 96 -18.61 6.83 0.63
CA ILE A 96 -17.87 7.47 -0.46
C ILE A 96 -16.40 7.06 -0.42
N TYR A 97 -15.81 6.94 0.79
CA TYR A 97 -14.43 6.51 0.97
C TYR A 97 -14.25 5.00 0.77
N PHE A 98 -15.29 4.22 1.07
CA PHE A 98 -15.28 2.76 1.01
C PHE A 98 -16.51 2.24 0.22
N PRO A 99 -16.50 2.40 -1.12
CA PRO A 99 -17.57 1.91 -1.99
C PRO A 99 -17.56 0.38 -2.17
#